data_AF-A0A9E5HCZ1-F1
#
_entry.id   AF-A0A9E5HCZ1-F1
#
_cell.length_a   1.000
_cell.length_b   1.000
_cell.length_c   1.000
_cell.angle_alpha   90.00
_cell.angle_beta   90.00
_cell.angle_gamma   90.00
#
_symmetry.space_group_name_H-M   'P 1'
#
loop_
_entity.id
_entity.type
_entity.pdbx_description
1 polymer ?
#
loop_
_entity_poly.entity_id
_entity_poly.type
_entity_poly.pdbx_seq_one_letter_code
_entity_poly.pdbx_strand_id
1 'polypeptide(L)'
;MPDASTLQISQGEVQLPISPHGADDERHFPPPDAEEPWDIRQIRASDNQRQITTDMKTGITTLEIIDDFGAVEDQQHRMVSGSVAREWWSIHPDDPLSARGKTHWTEERSRGDWITRTEAFAEMTSDAENFYLTARMEAYENDTLIFEKDFEETIKRKHH
;
A
#
# COMPACT_ATOMS: atom_id res chain seq x y z
N MET A 1 -39.77 7.83 17.63
CA MET A 1 -38.99 6.72 18.21
C MET A 1 -39.56 5.44 17.62
N PRO A 2 -38.81 4.61 16.90
CA PRO A 2 -39.33 3.30 16.52
C PRO A 2 -39.18 2.35 17.71
N ASP A 3 -40.27 1.65 18.06
CA ASP A 3 -40.23 0.61 19.09
C ASP A 3 -39.74 -0.71 18.49
N ALA A 4 -38.99 -1.48 19.29
CA ALA A 4 -38.49 -2.78 18.88
C ALA A 4 -39.64 -3.78 18.72
N SER A 5 -39.75 -4.37 17.53
CA SER A 5 -40.72 -5.42 17.22
C SER A 5 -40.02 -6.77 17.06
N THR A 6 -40.72 -7.83 17.44
CA THR A 6 -40.21 -9.21 17.36
C THR A 6 -40.91 -9.95 16.23
N LEU A 7 -40.13 -10.40 15.25
CA LEU A 7 -40.58 -11.30 14.19
C LEU A 7 -40.24 -12.74 14.60
N GLN A 8 -41.24 -13.62 14.57
CA GLN A 8 -41.05 -15.04 14.86
C GLN A 8 -41.43 -15.87 13.63
N ILE A 9 -40.44 -16.53 13.03
CA ILE A 9 -40.66 -17.45 11.90
C ILE A 9 -40.96 -18.82 12.47
N SER A 10 -42.17 -19.33 12.26
CA SER A 10 -42.62 -20.61 12.81
C SER A 10 -42.26 -21.80 11.92
N GLN A 11 -42.12 -21.60 10.61
CA GLN A 11 -41.76 -22.65 9.65
C GLN A 11 -41.24 -22.05 8.35
N GLY A 12 -40.38 -22.79 7.65
CA GLY A 12 -39.93 -22.49 6.29
C GLY A 12 -39.55 -23.77 5.55
N GLU A 13 -39.72 -23.77 4.23
CA GLU A 13 -39.30 -24.86 3.35
C GLU A 13 -38.43 -24.28 2.23
N VAL A 14 -37.39 -25.03 1.85
CA VAL A 14 -36.56 -24.72 0.68
C VAL A 14 -36.54 -25.94 -0.22
N GLN A 15 -36.92 -25.75 -1.48
CA GLN A 15 -36.76 -26.74 -2.53
C GLN A 15 -35.44 -26.48 -3.24
N LEU A 16 -34.46 -27.33 -2.99
CA LEU A 16 -33.18 -27.30 -3.69
C LEU A 16 -33.20 -28.33 -4.84
N PRO A 17 -32.74 -27.96 -6.04
CA PRO A 17 -32.50 -28.96 -7.07
C PRO A 17 -31.38 -29.88 -6.59
N ILE A 18 -31.69 -31.17 -6.42
CA ILE A 18 -30.70 -32.20 -6.11
C ILE A 18 -30.20 -32.76 -7.43
N SER A 19 -28.88 -32.78 -7.60
CA SER A 19 -28.23 -33.38 -8.75
C SER A 19 -28.65 -34.85 -8.89
N PRO A 20 -28.98 -35.35 -10.11
CA PRO A 20 -29.40 -36.74 -10.30
C PRO A 20 -28.30 -37.78 -10.05
N HIS A 21 -27.07 -37.33 -9.80
CA HIS A 21 -25.85 -38.14 -9.77
C HIS A 21 -25.52 -38.78 -8.39
N GLY A 22 -26.46 -38.77 -7.44
CA GLY A 22 -26.32 -39.52 -6.19
C GLY A 22 -25.09 -39.14 -5.34
N ALA A 23 -24.41 -40.13 -4.77
CA ALA A 23 -23.20 -39.95 -3.95
C ALA A 23 -21.89 -40.07 -4.73
N ASP A 24 -21.96 -40.27 -6.05
CA ASP A 24 -20.78 -40.43 -6.89
C ASP A 24 -20.11 -39.07 -7.12
N ASP A 25 -18.80 -39.02 -6.90
CA ASP A 25 -18.00 -37.82 -7.13
C ASP A 25 -17.61 -37.72 -8.60
N GLU A 26 -18.52 -37.22 -9.43
CA GLU A 26 -18.30 -37.02 -10.87
C GLU A 26 -17.45 -35.76 -11.18
N ARG A 27 -17.13 -34.94 -10.18
CA ARG A 27 -16.43 -33.67 -10.37
C ARG A 27 -14.93 -33.83 -10.17
N HIS A 28 -14.27 -34.34 -11.20
CA HIS A 28 -12.82 -34.38 -11.26
C HIS A 28 -12.28 -33.07 -11.85
N PHE A 29 -11.75 -32.20 -10.98
CA PHE A 29 -10.96 -31.08 -11.44
C PHE A 29 -9.59 -31.60 -11.92
N PRO A 30 -9.02 -31.03 -12.99
CA PRO A 30 -7.62 -31.27 -13.29
C PRO A 30 -6.76 -30.83 -12.08
N PRO A 31 -5.55 -31.40 -11.91
CA PRO A 31 -4.61 -30.87 -10.93
C PRO A 31 -4.39 -29.36 -11.18
N PRO A 32 -4.08 -28.59 -10.13
CA PRO A 32 -3.86 -27.16 -10.28
C PRO A 32 -2.78 -26.94 -11.34
N ASP A 33 -3.12 -26.14 -12.35
CA ASP A 33 -2.18 -25.67 -13.35
C ASP A 33 -1.44 -24.47 -12.76
N ALA A 34 -0.11 -24.54 -12.73
CA ALA A 34 0.76 -23.49 -12.23
C ALA A 34 1.81 -23.19 -13.29
N GLU A 35 1.97 -21.91 -13.61
CA GLU A 35 3.07 -21.47 -14.47
C GLU A 35 4.42 -21.78 -13.81
N GLU A 36 5.46 -21.86 -14.65
CA GLU A 36 6.83 -21.98 -14.16
C GLU A 36 7.16 -20.81 -13.23
N PRO A 37 7.90 -21.05 -12.12
CA PRO A 37 8.30 -19.98 -11.22
C PRO A 37 9.02 -18.86 -11.99
N TRP A 38 8.71 -17.62 -11.61
CA TRP A 38 9.35 -16.45 -12.21
C TRP A 38 10.88 -16.53 -12.05
N ASP A 39 11.60 -16.67 -13.16
CA ASP A 39 13.04 -16.80 -13.18
C ASP A 39 13.72 -15.43 -13.02
N ILE A 40 14.25 -15.20 -11.82
CA ILE A 40 14.87 -13.93 -11.42
C ILE A 40 16.26 -14.13 -10.85
N ARG A 41 17.12 -13.13 -11.05
CA ARG A 41 18.39 -12.97 -10.33
C ARG A 41 18.28 -11.82 -9.35
N GLN A 42 18.55 -12.08 -8.08
CA GLN A 42 18.60 -11.03 -7.07
C GLN A 42 19.79 -10.10 -7.31
N ILE A 43 19.52 -8.79 -7.32
CA ILE A 43 20.52 -7.72 -7.48
C ILE A 43 20.79 -7.04 -6.13
N ARG A 44 19.73 -6.74 -5.38
CA ARG A 44 19.76 -6.18 -4.02
C ARG A 44 18.80 -6.98 -3.14
N ALA A 45 19.24 -7.37 -1.95
CA ALA A 45 18.36 -8.01 -0.99
C ALA A 45 17.31 -7.03 -0.47
N SER A 46 16.11 -7.52 -0.19
CA SER A 46 15.12 -6.72 0.51
C SER A 46 15.50 -6.59 1.99
N ASP A 47 15.07 -5.49 2.60
CA ASP A 47 15.22 -5.23 4.01
C ASP A 47 14.00 -4.45 4.52
N ASN A 48 13.69 -4.57 5.80
CA ASN A 48 12.61 -3.83 6.42
C ASN A 48 12.97 -3.37 7.83
N GLN A 49 12.61 -2.13 8.13
CA GLN A 49 12.78 -1.52 9.43
C GLN A 49 11.47 -0.85 9.85
N ARG A 50 11.11 -1.06 11.11
CA ARG A 50 10.04 -0.31 11.79
C ARG A 50 10.58 0.17 13.13
N GLN A 51 10.52 1.46 13.36
CA GLN A 51 11.04 2.08 14.57
C GLN A 51 10.04 3.06 15.14
N ILE A 52 9.78 2.95 16.45
CA ILE A 52 8.99 3.93 17.19
C ILE A 52 9.95 4.72 18.08
N THR A 53 9.88 6.05 18.00
CA THR A 53 10.66 6.96 18.85
C THR A 53 9.71 7.94 19.52
N THR A 54 9.93 8.20 20.81
CA THR A 54 9.22 9.25 21.55
C THR A 54 10.22 10.31 21.99
N ASP A 55 10.01 11.55 21.60
CA ASP A 55 10.78 12.69 22.09
C ASP A 55 10.30 13.06 23.49
N MET A 56 11.15 12.84 24.50
CA MET A 56 10.83 13.11 25.90
C MET A 56 10.65 14.58 26.25
N LYS A 57 11.16 15.51 25.42
CA LYS A 57 10.97 16.95 25.61
C LYS A 57 9.63 17.41 25.07
N THR A 58 9.25 16.93 23.89
CA THR A 58 8.05 17.39 23.19
C THR A 58 6.84 16.49 23.39
N GLY A 59 7.02 15.24 23.81
CA GLY A 59 5.96 14.23 23.93
C GLY A 59 5.57 13.58 22.60
N ILE A 60 6.14 14.01 21.47
CA ILE A 60 5.78 13.50 20.13
C ILE A 60 6.29 12.06 19.97
N THR A 61 5.40 11.17 19.55
CA THR A 61 5.74 9.81 19.13
C THR A 61 5.76 9.74 17.62
N THR A 62 6.82 9.16 17.06
CA THR A 62 7.02 8.98 15.62
C THR A 62 7.24 7.50 15.31
N LEU A 63 6.47 6.96 14.36
CA LEU A 63 6.71 5.69 13.69
C LEU A 63 7.43 5.96 12.37
N GLU A 64 8.63 5.43 12.24
CA GLU A 64 9.40 5.36 11.00
C GLU A 64 9.30 3.95 10.41
N ILE A 65 8.98 3.86 9.13
CA ILE A 65 8.93 2.62 8.35
C ILE A 65 9.85 2.80 7.14
N ILE A 66 10.76 1.85 6.93
CA ILE A 66 11.60 1.76 5.75
C ILE A 66 11.46 0.34 5.22
N ASP A 67 10.80 0.18 4.08
CA ASP A 67 10.68 -1.09 3.37
C ASP A 67 11.48 -0.99 2.06
N ASP A 68 12.69 -1.55 2.02
CA ASP A 68 13.46 -1.76 0.78
C ASP A 68 13.03 -3.10 0.19
N PHE A 69 12.33 -3.07 -0.93
CA PHE A 69 11.86 -4.28 -1.60
C PHE A 69 12.99 -5.00 -2.35
N GLY A 70 14.22 -4.52 -2.23
CA GLY A 70 15.39 -5.02 -2.92
C GLY A 70 15.33 -4.65 -4.40
N ALA A 71 16.07 -5.40 -5.20
CA ALA A 71 16.04 -5.31 -6.64
C ALA A 71 16.27 -6.68 -7.26
N VAL A 72 15.53 -7.00 -8.31
CA VAL A 72 15.61 -8.27 -9.03
C VAL A 72 15.73 -8.02 -10.52
N GLU A 73 16.47 -8.88 -11.21
CA GLU A 73 16.58 -8.92 -12.66
C GLU A 73 15.79 -10.11 -13.19
N ASP A 74 14.79 -9.84 -14.01
CA ASP A 74 14.10 -10.86 -14.80
C ASP A 74 15.08 -11.50 -15.80
N GLN A 75 15.24 -12.83 -15.76
CA GLN A 75 16.20 -13.53 -16.62
C GLN A 75 15.77 -13.62 -18.09
N GLN A 76 14.46 -13.53 -18.39
CA GLN A 76 13.92 -13.63 -19.74
C GLN A 76 14.14 -12.33 -20.53
N HIS A 77 13.83 -11.18 -19.95
CA HIS A 77 13.90 -9.88 -20.63
C HIS A 77 14.91 -8.89 -20.05
N ARG A 78 15.67 -9.30 -19.02
CA ARG A 78 16.80 -8.55 -18.44
C ARG A 78 16.42 -7.20 -17.81
N MET A 79 15.17 -7.05 -17.41
CA MET A 79 14.73 -5.84 -16.70
C MET A 79 15.11 -5.98 -15.24
N VAL A 80 15.80 -5.00 -14.71
CA VAL A 80 15.99 -4.85 -13.26
C VAL A 80 14.87 -3.96 -12.73
N SER A 81 14.22 -4.39 -11.66
CA SER A 81 13.21 -3.60 -10.95
C SER A 81 13.52 -3.59 -9.46
N GLY A 82 13.43 -2.43 -8.83
CA GLY A 82 13.58 -2.28 -7.39
C GLY A 82 12.78 -1.09 -6.89
N SER A 83 12.51 -1.07 -5.59
CA SER A 83 11.78 0.03 -4.96
C SER A 83 12.08 0.13 -3.47
N VAL A 84 11.89 1.33 -2.92
CA VAL A 84 11.99 1.59 -1.49
C VAL A 84 10.87 2.53 -1.06
N ALA A 85 10.11 2.13 -0.05
CA ALA A 85 9.11 2.96 0.62
C ALA A 85 9.65 3.45 1.96
N ARG A 86 9.53 4.75 2.21
CA ARG A 86 9.94 5.39 3.46
C ARG A 86 8.78 6.21 4.00
N GLU A 87 8.40 5.99 5.24
CA GLU A 87 7.24 6.62 5.85
C GLU A 87 7.54 7.09 7.27
N TRP A 88 7.03 8.27 7.61
CA TRP A 88 7.12 8.85 8.94
C TRP A 88 5.75 9.31 9.39
N TRP A 89 5.27 8.75 10.49
CA TRP A 89 3.97 9.06 11.09
C TRP A 89 4.19 9.59 12.49
N SER A 90 3.87 10.85 12.76
CA SER A 90 4.09 11.47 14.07
C SER A 90 2.82 12.04 14.65
N ILE A 91 2.67 11.94 15.98
CA ILE A 91 1.55 12.49 16.73
C ILE A 91 1.93 12.76 18.20
N HIS A 92 1.37 13.81 18.78
CA HIS A 92 1.37 14.05 20.22
C HIS A 92 0.14 13.38 20.86
N PRO A 93 0.28 12.58 21.94
CA PRO A 93 -0.83 11.82 22.51
C PRO A 93 -2.00 12.69 23.02
N ASP A 94 -1.69 13.91 23.47
CA ASP A 94 -2.71 14.84 23.99
C ASP A 94 -3.26 15.82 22.94
N ASP A 95 -2.74 15.80 21.71
CA ASP A 95 -3.19 16.70 20.65
C ASP A 95 -3.41 15.93 19.33
N PRO A 96 -4.65 15.51 19.02
CA PRO A 96 -4.93 14.77 17.79
C PRO A 96 -4.74 15.62 16.51
N LEU A 97 -4.68 16.95 16.60
CA LEU A 97 -4.42 17.82 15.45
C LEU A 97 -2.94 17.90 15.11
N SER A 98 -2.05 17.46 16.01
CA SER A 98 -0.61 17.36 15.75
C SER A 98 -0.21 16.23 14.79
N ALA A 99 -1.16 15.39 14.37
CA ALA A 99 -0.90 14.28 13.46
C ALA A 99 -0.28 14.76 12.14
N ARG A 100 0.86 14.17 11.79
CA ARG A 100 1.59 14.43 10.54
C ARG A 100 2.04 13.12 9.92
N GLY A 101 1.80 12.99 8.62
CA GLY A 101 2.30 11.88 7.81
C GLY A 101 3.23 12.39 6.73
N LYS A 102 4.34 11.70 6.51
CA LYS A 102 5.26 11.95 5.40
C LYS A 102 5.61 10.63 4.74
N THR A 103 5.61 10.60 3.41
CA THR A 103 6.04 9.43 2.64
C THR A 103 7.05 9.85 1.57
N HIS A 104 7.93 8.92 1.25
CA HIS A 104 8.90 9.02 0.17
C HIS A 104 9.07 7.65 -0.47
N TRP A 105 8.69 7.54 -1.75
CA TRP A 105 8.80 6.33 -2.54
C TRP A 105 9.81 6.53 -3.65
N THR A 106 10.72 5.58 -3.77
CA THR A 106 11.65 5.45 -4.89
C THR A 106 11.27 4.21 -5.68
N GLU A 107 11.07 4.34 -6.99
CA GLU A 107 10.91 3.21 -7.92
C GLU A 107 12.03 3.28 -8.97
N GLU A 108 12.74 2.18 -9.18
CA GLU A 108 13.87 2.07 -10.10
C GLU A 108 13.60 0.99 -11.15
N ARG A 109 13.87 1.28 -12.41
CA ARG A 109 13.89 0.30 -13.50
C ARG A 109 15.14 0.49 -14.34
N SER A 110 15.80 -0.59 -14.74
CA SER A 110 16.95 -0.49 -15.65
C SER A 110 17.11 -1.69 -16.56
N ARG A 111 17.69 -1.47 -17.75
CA ARG A 111 18.03 -2.51 -18.71
C ARG A 111 19.16 -2.03 -19.62
N GLY A 112 20.35 -2.65 -19.50
CA GLY A 112 21.54 -2.19 -20.19
C GLY A 112 21.94 -0.79 -19.72
N ASP A 113 22.16 0.12 -20.66
CA ASP A 113 22.54 1.53 -20.38
C ASP A 113 21.35 2.43 -20.03
N TRP A 114 20.12 1.90 -20.03
CA TRP A 114 18.91 2.65 -19.71
C TRP A 114 18.52 2.44 -18.25
N ILE A 115 18.38 3.54 -17.51
CA ILE A 115 17.95 3.59 -16.11
C ILE A 115 16.86 4.65 -15.98
N THR A 116 15.74 4.29 -15.35
CA THR A 116 14.71 5.25 -14.93
C THR A 116 14.47 5.15 -13.45
N ARG A 117 14.22 6.30 -12.83
CA ARG A 117 13.89 6.39 -11.41
C ARG A 117 12.76 7.40 -11.22
N THR A 118 11.75 7.05 -10.43
CA THR A 118 10.74 8.02 -9.99
C THR A 118 10.83 8.21 -8.49
N GLU A 119 10.71 9.44 -8.05
CA GLU A 119 10.62 9.81 -6.64
C GLU A 119 9.26 10.45 -6.37
N ALA A 120 8.50 9.87 -5.45
CA ALA A 120 7.22 10.41 -5.03
C ALA A 120 7.29 10.78 -3.55
N PHE A 121 7.07 12.05 -3.26
CA PHE A 121 7.00 12.60 -1.91
C PHE A 121 5.57 13.02 -1.61
N ALA A 122 5.09 12.73 -0.41
CA ALA A 122 3.84 13.31 0.08
C ALA A 122 3.95 13.65 1.55
N GLU A 123 3.27 14.70 1.96
CA GLU A 123 3.13 15.09 3.35
C GLU A 123 1.70 15.54 3.62
N MET A 124 1.14 15.09 4.74
CA MET A 124 -0.19 15.47 5.20
C MET A 124 -0.14 15.96 6.65
N THR A 125 -0.78 17.09 6.90
CA THR A 125 -1.08 17.61 8.25
C THR A 125 -2.56 17.98 8.35
N SER A 126 -3.02 18.41 9.53
CA SER A 126 -4.41 18.81 9.69
C SER A 126 -4.61 19.84 10.80
N ASP A 127 -5.74 20.54 10.74
CA ASP A 127 -6.27 21.33 11.86
C ASP A 127 -7.72 20.90 12.16
N ALA A 128 -8.44 21.70 12.94
CA ALA A 128 -9.81 21.40 13.32
C ALA A 128 -10.78 21.35 12.12
N GLU A 129 -10.46 22.04 11.03
CA GLU A 129 -11.36 22.28 9.90
C GLU A 129 -10.88 21.60 8.60
N ASN A 130 -9.58 21.35 8.44
CA ASN A 130 -8.98 20.94 7.17
C ASN A 130 -7.90 19.86 7.33
N PHE A 131 -7.63 19.18 6.22
CA PHE A 131 -6.37 18.48 5.95
C PHE A 131 -5.58 19.28 4.92
N TYR A 132 -4.27 19.33 5.10
CA TYR A 132 -3.33 19.97 4.19
C TYR A 132 -2.43 18.90 3.59
N LEU A 133 -2.49 18.73 2.27
CA LEU A 133 -1.69 17.77 1.52
C LEU A 133 -0.71 18.51 0.63
N THR A 134 0.57 18.14 0.71
CA THR A 134 1.58 18.52 -0.28
C THR A 134 2.18 17.26 -0.86
N ALA A 135 2.49 17.27 -2.16
CA ALA A 135 3.15 16.16 -2.82
C ALA A 135 4.05 16.66 -3.95
N ARG A 136 5.06 15.86 -4.28
CA ARG A 136 6.01 16.13 -5.35
C ARG A 136 6.34 14.83 -6.05
N MET A 137 6.32 14.86 -7.38
CA MET A 137 6.71 13.74 -8.23
C MET A 137 7.90 14.17 -9.08
N GLU A 138 8.94 13.35 -9.11
CA GLU A 138 10.09 13.52 -9.98
C GLU A 138 10.28 12.25 -10.82
N ALA A 139 10.67 12.40 -12.08
CA ALA A 139 11.11 11.28 -12.92
C ALA A 139 12.47 11.59 -13.54
N TYR A 140 13.35 10.61 -13.48
CA TYR A 140 14.72 10.67 -13.96
C TYR A 140 14.92 9.62 -15.04
N GLU A 141 15.70 9.96 -16.06
CA GLU A 141 16.32 9.02 -17.00
C GLU A 141 17.84 9.20 -16.94
N ASN A 142 18.58 8.13 -16.65
CA ASN A 142 20.03 8.13 -16.52
C ASN A 142 20.54 9.30 -15.63
N ASP A 143 19.95 9.42 -14.44
CA ASP A 143 20.18 10.47 -13.44
C ASP A 143 19.86 11.91 -13.89
N THR A 144 19.30 12.10 -15.08
CA THR A 144 18.80 13.38 -15.55
C THR A 144 17.32 13.54 -15.21
N LEU A 145 16.96 14.59 -14.48
CA LEU A 145 15.57 14.93 -14.21
C LEU A 145 14.86 15.31 -15.51
N ILE A 146 13.84 14.55 -15.91
CA ILE A 146 13.07 14.76 -17.15
C ILE A 146 11.64 15.22 -16.88
N PHE A 147 11.15 15.07 -15.65
CA PHE A 147 9.82 15.50 -15.25
C PHE A 147 9.79 15.83 -13.75
N GLU A 148 9.07 16.89 -13.41
CA GLU A 148 8.82 17.30 -12.03
C GLU A 148 7.42 17.90 -11.94
N LYS A 149 6.71 17.60 -10.85
CA LYS A 149 5.41 18.20 -10.57
C LYS A 149 5.12 18.25 -9.09
N ASP A 150 4.78 19.46 -8.61
CA ASP A 150 4.28 19.68 -7.27
C ASP A 150 2.75 19.74 -7.23
N PHE A 151 2.19 19.35 -6.09
CA PHE A 151 0.76 19.35 -5.79
C PHE A 151 0.56 19.90 -4.38
N GLU A 152 -0.45 20.74 -4.21
CA GLU A 152 -0.90 21.22 -2.91
C GLU A 152 -2.42 21.25 -2.91
N GLU A 153 -3.03 20.68 -1.86
CA GLU A 153 -4.48 20.61 -1.71
C GLU A 153 -4.88 20.84 -0.26
N THR A 154 -5.96 21.61 -0.08
CA THR A 154 -6.63 21.77 1.22
C THR A 154 -7.99 21.11 1.16
N ILE A 155 -8.22 20.12 2.02
CA ILE A 155 -9.43 19.30 2.02
C ILE A 155 -10.21 19.59 3.30
N LYS A 156 -11.43 20.12 3.17
CA LYS A 156 -12.31 20.34 4.33
C LYS A 156 -12.68 19.03 5.02
N ARG A 157 -12.63 19.04 6.35
CA ARG A 157 -13.16 17.96 7.19
C ARG A 157 -14.68 17.93 7.07
N LYS A 158 -15.23 16.73 6.82
CA LYS A 158 -16.67 16.49 6.87
C LYS A 158 -16.99 15.82 8.20
N HIS A 159 -17.78 16.50 9.04
CA HIS A 159 -18.38 15.91 10.22
C HIS A 159 -19.68 15.19 9.79
N HIS A 160 -19.85 13.93 10.19
CA HIS A 160 -21.07 13.15 9.98
C HIS A 160 -22.01 13.26 11.18
#